data_AF-A0A958JVF0-F1
#
_entry.id   AF-A0A958JVF0-F1
#
_cell.length_a   1.000
_cell.length_b   1.000
_cell.length_c   1.000
_cell.angle_alpha   90.00
_cell.angle_beta   90.00
_cell.angle_gamma   90.00
#
_symmetry.space_group_name_H-M   'P 1'
#
loop_
_entity.id
_entity.type
_entity.pdbx_description
1 polymer ?
#
loop_
_entity_poly.entity_id
_entity_poly.type
_entity_poly.pdbx_seq_one_letter_code
_entity_poly.pdbx_strand_id
1 'polypeptide(L)'
;MLRFIPFAIILVATLSIVTSCNRFERIDTYPTLANKGMLPLSTTNAYQGANLFLARELERSSYLFQFFKTKGAPTAIEIRERDFLTPQLYLYYISEKSAYIAELQAQKRSRQWIVRGPYGINREDFRTLQRVSQAISGAPVFELHNQPYRFTSQQEIKIARKLEPEIPFIPPPTPVPTPAPTPIPLNASGLDVPKEPEKPIYEDLDFIPQNLDQQALMLAAGYAKKDTETGDILHTVELSSETITAITAWYTGDAQNLAEVLKANKLMHETPLNPGEVVRVPYTLIKRVKKMPLDAFKKDRADIPESQFPQGISQ
;
A
#
# COMPACT_ATOMS: atom_id res chain seq x y z
N MET A 1 -40.32 39.35 -51.22
CA MET A 1 -39.78 37.99 -50.97
C MET A 1 -38.54 38.12 -50.10
N LEU A 2 -38.66 37.88 -48.79
CA LEU A 2 -37.52 37.87 -47.87
C LEU A 2 -37.54 36.52 -47.14
N ARG A 3 -36.47 35.74 -47.27
CA ARG A 3 -36.33 34.41 -46.66
C ARG A 3 -35.73 34.56 -45.26
N PHE A 4 -36.58 34.49 -44.24
CA PHE A 4 -36.20 34.23 -42.86
C PHE A 4 -35.92 32.73 -42.72
N ILE A 5 -34.78 32.37 -42.11
CA ILE A 5 -34.41 31.15 -41.36
C ILE A 5 -32.89 30.96 -41.51
N PRO A 6 -32.06 31.47 -40.56
CA PRO A 6 -30.95 30.62 -40.08
C PRO A 6 -30.58 30.83 -38.58
N PHE A 7 -31.48 31.28 -37.70
CA PHE A 7 -31.14 31.43 -36.26
C PHE A 7 -31.49 30.23 -35.38
N ALA A 8 -32.43 29.37 -35.79
CA ALA A 8 -32.89 28.25 -34.96
C ALA A 8 -31.88 27.08 -34.86
N ILE A 9 -31.00 26.91 -35.85
CA ILE A 9 -30.04 25.77 -35.89
C ILE A 9 -28.83 26.03 -34.98
N ILE A 10 -28.43 27.30 -34.79
CA ILE A 10 -27.27 27.65 -33.95
C ILE A 10 -27.58 27.46 -32.46
N LEU A 11 -28.83 27.72 -32.02
CA LEU A 11 -29.22 27.59 -30.61
C LEU A 11 -29.24 26.12 -30.13
N VAL A 12 -29.55 25.17 -31.02
CA VAL A 12 -29.58 23.74 -30.69
C VAL A 12 -28.16 23.17 -30.57
N ALA A 13 -27.20 23.62 -31.39
CA ALA A 13 -25.82 23.16 -31.31
C ALA A 13 -25.07 23.68 -30.06
N THR A 14 -25.39 24.88 -29.57
CA THR A 14 -24.77 25.40 -28.34
C THR A 14 -25.31 24.76 -27.06
N LEU A 15 -26.55 24.25 -27.07
CA LEU A 15 -27.14 23.59 -25.90
C LEU A 15 -26.57 22.18 -25.66
N SER A 16 -26.03 21.53 -26.69
CA SER A 16 -25.44 20.18 -26.59
C SER A 16 -24.01 20.14 -26.03
N ILE A 17 -23.30 21.27 -26.00
CA ILE A 17 -21.90 21.32 -25.50
C ILE A 17 -21.85 21.49 -23.97
N VAL A 18 -22.90 22.05 -23.35
CA VAL A 18 -22.94 22.24 -21.88
C VAL A 18 -23.39 20.97 -21.14
N THR A 19 -23.95 20.00 -21.85
CA THR A 19 -24.30 18.66 -21.33
C THR A 19 -23.15 17.66 -21.43
N SER A 20 -21.89 18.10 -21.36
CA SER A 20 -20.76 17.19 -21.09
C SER A 20 -20.78 16.79 -19.61
N CYS A 21 -21.78 15.97 -19.34
CA CYS A 21 -21.98 15.00 -18.28
C CYS A 21 -20.92 14.98 -17.17
N ASN A 22 -21.17 15.72 -16.10
CA ASN A 22 -20.91 15.18 -14.77
C ASN A 22 -21.84 13.98 -14.58
N ARG A 23 -21.40 12.78 -15.00
CA ARG A 23 -22.06 11.55 -14.57
C ARG A 23 -21.86 11.50 -13.06
N PHE A 24 -22.91 11.82 -12.31
CA PHE A 24 -22.92 11.62 -10.87
C PHE A 24 -22.67 10.13 -10.63
N GLU A 25 -21.49 9.79 -10.09
CA GLU A 25 -21.18 8.41 -9.73
C GLU A 25 -22.11 7.99 -8.60
N ARG A 26 -22.91 6.95 -8.86
CA ARG A 26 -23.69 6.26 -7.83
C ARG A 26 -22.81 5.23 -7.13
N ILE A 27 -23.20 4.82 -5.93
CA ILE A 27 -22.57 3.71 -5.22
C ILE A 27 -23.13 2.41 -5.80
N ASP A 28 -22.57 1.98 -6.93
CA ASP A 28 -23.07 0.80 -7.65
C ASP A 28 -22.82 -0.51 -6.88
N THR A 29 -21.89 -0.50 -5.93
CA THR A 29 -21.43 -1.73 -5.25
C THR A 29 -22.38 -2.18 -4.14
N TYR A 30 -23.15 -1.26 -3.53
CA TYR A 30 -24.03 -1.56 -2.38
C TYR A 30 -25.29 -0.68 -2.37
N PRO A 31 -26.14 -0.74 -3.41
CA PRO A 31 -27.31 0.14 -3.53
C PRO A 31 -28.33 -0.05 -2.39
N THR A 32 -28.34 -1.22 -1.75
CA THR A 32 -29.25 -1.52 -0.65
C THR A 32 -28.90 -0.80 0.65
N LEU A 33 -27.69 -0.27 0.79
CA LEU A 33 -27.25 0.46 1.98
C LEU A 33 -27.56 1.96 1.90
N ALA A 34 -27.70 2.50 0.70
CA ALA A 34 -28.02 3.89 0.48
C ALA A 34 -29.40 4.23 1.08
N ASN A 35 -29.48 5.37 1.76
CA ASN A 35 -30.70 5.92 2.34
C ASN A 35 -31.41 5.00 3.35
N LYS A 36 -30.68 4.08 4.02
CA LYS A 36 -31.21 3.21 5.08
C LYS A 36 -31.16 3.80 6.48
N GLY A 37 -30.63 5.02 6.62
CA GLY A 37 -30.36 5.64 7.91
C GLY A 37 -29.03 5.18 8.50
N MET A 38 -28.91 5.26 9.83
CA MET A 38 -27.68 4.92 10.54
C MET A 38 -27.42 3.41 10.54
N LEU A 39 -26.28 3.03 9.97
CA LEU A 39 -25.78 1.67 9.87
C LEU A 39 -24.62 1.48 10.86
N PRO A 40 -24.81 0.71 11.95
CA PRO A 40 -23.72 0.46 12.89
C PRO A 40 -22.65 -0.42 12.26
N LEU A 41 -21.40 -0.19 12.68
CA LEU A 41 -20.28 -1.03 12.26
C LEU A 41 -20.04 -2.15 13.29
N SER A 42 -19.86 -3.37 12.81
CA SER A 42 -19.60 -4.52 13.68
C SER A 42 -18.14 -4.53 14.16
N THR A 43 -17.96 -4.91 15.43
CA THR A 43 -16.64 -5.15 16.06
C THR A 43 -16.22 -6.61 16.04
N THR A 44 -17.07 -7.50 15.53
CA THR A 44 -16.86 -8.95 15.50
C THR A 44 -16.95 -9.54 14.09
N ASN A 45 -17.68 -8.90 13.17
CA ASN A 45 -17.91 -9.40 11.82
C ASN A 45 -17.51 -8.36 10.76
N ALA A 46 -16.37 -8.60 10.09
CA ALA A 46 -15.88 -7.76 9.00
C ALA A 46 -16.79 -7.79 7.75
N TYR A 47 -17.58 -8.85 7.59
CA TYR A 47 -18.45 -9.09 6.42
C TYR A 47 -19.84 -8.46 6.54
N GLN A 48 -20.10 -7.69 7.60
CA GLN A 48 -21.32 -6.89 7.67
C GLN A 48 -21.33 -5.88 6.52
N GLY A 49 -22.48 -5.68 5.86
CA GLY A 49 -22.56 -4.85 4.64
C GLY A 49 -21.96 -3.44 4.80
N ALA A 50 -22.16 -2.78 5.95
CA ALA A 50 -21.57 -1.47 6.23
C ALA A 50 -20.03 -1.53 6.36
N ASN A 51 -19.49 -2.57 6.99
CA ASN A 51 -18.06 -2.79 7.13
C ASN A 51 -17.41 -3.09 5.77
N LEU A 52 -18.03 -3.96 4.94
CA LEU A 52 -17.56 -4.27 3.58
C LEU A 52 -17.58 -3.05 2.67
N PHE A 53 -18.66 -2.26 2.73
CA PHE A 53 -18.77 -1.01 1.98
C PHE A 53 -17.62 -0.06 2.34
N LEU A 54 -17.42 0.20 3.64
CA LEU A 54 -16.34 1.08 4.08
C LEU A 54 -14.97 0.53 3.73
N ALA A 55 -14.73 -0.77 3.93
CA ALA A 55 -13.47 -1.39 3.61
C ALA A 55 -13.07 -1.11 2.15
N ARG A 56 -13.99 -1.35 1.22
CA ARG A 56 -13.77 -1.10 -0.22
C ARG A 56 -13.57 0.39 -0.55
N GLU A 57 -14.30 1.28 0.10
CA GLU A 57 -14.12 2.72 -0.11
C GLU A 57 -12.82 3.25 0.52
N LEU A 58 -12.36 2.65 1.63
CA LEU A 58 -11.06 2.94 2.25
C LEU A 58 -9.89 2.51 1.34
N GLU A 59 -9.99 1.36 0.68
CA GLU A 59 -8.98 0.90 -0.29
C GLU A 59 -8.88 1.83 -1.51
N ARG A 60 -9.99 2.47 -1.89
CA ARG A 60 -10.05 3.36 -3.07
C ARG A 60 -9.67 4.81 -2.74
N SER A 61 -9.95 5.26 -1.51
CA SER A 61 -9.70 6.63 -1.08
C SER A 61 -8.61 6.71 -0.03
N SER A 62 -7.43 7.19 -0.45
CA SER A 62 -6.31 7.49 0.44
C SER A 62 -6.66 8.57 1.48
N TYR A 63 -7.47 9.56 1.11
CA TYR A 63 -7.94 10.60 2.05
C TYR A 63 -8.81 10.00 3.17
N LEU A 64 -9.76 9.13 2.83
CA LEU A 64 -10.60 8.47 3.83
C LEU A 64 -9.77 7.54 4.71
N PHE A 65 -8.86 6.77 4.11
CA PHE A 65 -7.97 5.89 4.84
C PHE A 65 -7.11 6.64 5.85
N GLN A 66 -6.47 7.73 5.43
CA GLN A 66 -5.64 8.55 6.33
C GLN A 66 -6.48 9.22 7.43
N PHE A 67 -7.72 9.62 7.13
CA PHE A 67 -8.66 10.11 8.14
C PHE A 67 -8.95 9.03 9.18
N PHE A 68 -9.26 7.79 8.78
CA PHE A 68 -9.51 6.68 9.70
C PHE A 68 -8.27 6.32 10.52
N LYS A 69 -7.08 6.37 9.92
CA LYS A 69 -5.81 6.13 10.63
C LYS A 69 -5.54 7.14 11.74
N THR A 70 -5.96 8.38 11.56
CA THR A 70 -5.75 9.46 12.55
C THR A 70 -6.86 9.54 13.59
N LYS A 71 -8.12 9.40 13.16
CA LYS A 71 -9.30 9.53 14.02
C LYS A 71 -9.77 8.23 14.66
N GLY A 72 -9.50 7.08 14.05
CA GLY A 72 -10.14 5.83 14.39
C GLY A 72 -11.41 5.60 13.55
N ALA A 73 -11.99 4.41 13.66
CA ALA A 73 -13.23 4.08 12.97
C ALA A 73 -14.46 4.71 13.67
N PRO A 74 -15.46 5.19 12.92
CA PRO A 74 -16.70 5.68 13.51
C PRO A 74 -17.52 4.52 14.10
N THR A 75 -18.48 4.83 14.98
CA THR A 75 -19.38 3.81 15.54
C THR A 75 -20.45 3.37 14.53
N ALA A 76 -20.90 4.30 13.71
CA ALA A 76 -21.89 4.06 12.67
C ALA A 76 -21.63 4.97 11.47
N ILE A 77 -22.20 4.58 10.34
CA ILE A 77 -22.21 5.39 9.12
C ILE A 77 -23.62 5.59 8.60
N GLU A 78 -23.83 6.60 7.77
CA GLU A 78 -25.05 6.72 6.97
C GLU A 78 -24.67 7.16 5.56
N ILE A 79 -25.23 6.48 4.57
CA ILE A 79 -24.99 6.78 3.16
C ILE A 79 -26.23 7.51 2.64
N ARG A 80 -26.05 8.76 2.22
CA ARG A 80 -27.13 9.56 1.61
C ARG A 80 -26.84 9.74 0.14
N GLU A 81 -27.73 9.17 -0.67
CA GLU A 81 -27.76 9.38 -2.12
C GLU A 81 -29.01 10.18 -2.46
N ARG A 82 -28.83 11.31 -3.14
CA ARG A 82 -29.92 12.13 -3.66
C ARG A 82 -29.74 12.26 -5.16
N ASP A 83 -30.85 12.32 -5.89
CA ASP A 83 -30.79 12.52 -7.32
C ASP A 83 -30.05 13.83 -7.65
N PHE A 84 -29.10 13.75 -8.58
CA PHE A 84 -28.28 14.87 -9.05
C PHE A 84 -27.37 15.54 -8.02
N LEU A 85 -27.12 14.90 -6.86
CA LEU A 85 -26.15 15.37 -5.88
C LEU A 85 -25.03 14.35 -5.70
N THR A 86 -23.87 14.81 -5.22
CA THR A 86 -22.78 13.93 -4.85
C THR A 86 -23.19 13.06 -3.66
N PRO A 87 -22.92 11.74 -3.70
CA PRO A 87 -23.12 10.89 -2.55
C PRO A 87 -22.39 11.43 -1.31
N GLN A 88 -23.08 11.40 -0.17
CA GLN A 88 -22.54 11.82 1.11
C GLN A 88 -22.47 10.62 2.06
N LEU A 89 -21.33 10.49 2.73
CA LEU A 89 -21.07 9.49 3.75
C LEU A 89 -20.93 10.19 5.10
N TYR A 90 -21.90 9.99 5.98
CA TYR A 90 -21.87 10.50 7.35
C TYR A 90 -21.14 9.49 8.24
N LEU A 91 -20.20 9.97 9.04
CA LEU A 91 -19.37 9.19 9.95
C LEU A 91 -19.67 9.64 11.39
N TYR A 92 -20.27 8.77 12.21
CA TYR A 92 -20.72 9.13 13.56
C TYR A 92 -19.74 8.65 14.64
N TYR A 93 -19.20 9.59 15.42
CA TYR A 93 -18.30 9.33 16.55
C TYR A 93 -19.01 9.68 17.87
N ILE A 94 -19.63 8.68 18.49
CA ILE A 94 -20.49 8.87 19.67
C ILE A 94 -19.69 9.36 20.88
N SER A 95 -18.48 8.82 21.07
CA SER A 95 -17.57 9.19 22.16
C SER A 95 -17.24 10.69 22.15
N GLU A 96 -17.09 11.27 20.96
CA GLU A 96 -16.81 12.69 20.75
C GLU A 96 -18.08 13.56 20.61
N LYS A 97 -19.27 12.95 20.55
CA LYS A 97 -20.55 13.60 20.21
C LYS A 97 -20.49 14.36 18.88
N SER A 98 -19.69 13.89 17.93
CA SER A 98 -19.41 14.55 16.67
C SER A 98 -19.69 13.65 15.47
N ALA A 99 -20.05 14.28 14.35
CA ALA A 99 -20.19 13.63 13.06
C ALA A 99 -19.28 14.32 12.04
N TYR A 100 -18.84 13.56 11.05
CA TYR A 100 -18.12 14.06 9.89
C TYR A 100 -18.89 13.70 8.63
N ILE A 101 -18.80 14.54 7.62
CA ILE A 101 -19.47 14.32 6.33
C ILE A 101 -18.38 14.18 5.28
N ALA A 102 -18.30 13.02 4.65
CA ALA A 102 -17.43 12.79 3.53
C ALA A 102 -18.20 12.91 2.22
N GLU A 103 -17.70 13.72 1.29
CA GLU A 103 -18.29 13.90 -0.04
C GLU A 103 -17.46 13.15 -1.09
N LEU A 104 -18.14 12.40 -1.95
CA LEU A 104 -17.47 11.68 -3.02
C LEU A 104 -17.02 12.65 -4.13
N GLN A 105 -15.71 12.72 -4.34
CA GLN A 105 -15.08 13.36 -5.49
C GLN A 105 -14.53 12.29 -6.43
N ALA A 106 -15.28 12.07 -7.51
CA ALA A 106 -14.88 11.19 -8.59
C ALA A 106 -14.26 11.99 -9.73
N GLN A 107 -12.99 11.74 -10.02
CA GLN A 107 -12.32 12.16 -11.24
C GLN A 107 -12.04 10.91 -12.09
N LYS A 108 -11.74 11.10 -13.38
CA LYS A 108 -11.51 10.00 -14.33
C LYS A 108 -10.52 8.92 -13.88
N ARG A 109 -9.61 9.25 -12.95
CA ARG A 109 -8.55 8.35 -12.46
C ARG A 109 -8.52 8.20 -10.94
N SER A 110 -9.40 8.89 -10.21
CA SER A 110 -9.35 8.89 -8.75
C SER A 110 -10.74 8.99 -8.16
N ARG A 111 -10.98 8.18 -7.12
CA ARG A 111 -12.22 8.18 -6.36
C ARG A 111 -11.86 8.49 -4.91
N GLN A 112 -12.15 9.71 -4.48
CA GLN A 112 -11.73 10.18 -3.16
C GLN A 112 -12.94 10.65 -2.35
N TRP A 113 -12.95 10.30 -1.07
CA TRP A 113 -13.90 10.84 -0.11
C TRP A 113 -13.24 11.99 0.64
N ILE A 114 -13.75 13.21 0.46
CA ILE A 114 -13.24 14.39 1.17
C ILE A 114 -14.06 14.62 2.41
N VAL A 115 -13.43 14.45 3.57
CA VAL A 115 -14.07 14.55 4.88
C VAL A 115 -14.12 16.00 5.36
N ARG A 116 -15.28 16.46 5.80
CA ARG A 116 -15.54 17.76 6.42
C ARG A 116 -16.11 17.56 7.83
N GLY A 117 -15.85 18.53 8.72
CA GLY A 117 -16.32 18.51 10.10
C GLY A 117 -15.26 19.05 11.08
N PRO A 118 -15.45 18.86 12.39
CA PRO A 118 -16.55 18.12 13.02
C PRO A 118 -17.88 18.90 13.01
N TYR A 119 -18.99 18.16 13.00
CA TYR A 119 -20.35 18.68 13.19
C TYR A 119 -20.97 18.06 14.46
N GLY A 120 -21.92 18.76 15.09
CA GLY A 120 -22.67 18.19 16.21
C GLY A 120 -23.69 17.14 15.74
N ILE A 121 -23.80 16.03 16.47
CA ILE A 121 -24.86 15.03 16.24
C ILE A 121 -26.19 15.57 16.77
N ASN A 122 -27.28 15.42 16.01
CA ASN A 122 -28.62 15.74 16.51
C ASN A 122 -28.93 14.91 17.77
N ARG A 123 -29.62 15.51 18.74
CA ARG A 123 -30.02 14.86 19.99
C ARG A 123 -30.79 13.54 19.76
N GLU A 124 -31.63 13.48 18.73
CA GLU A 124 -32.42 12.28 18.41
C GLU A 124 -31.51 11.16 17.88
N ASP A 125 -30.64 11.48 16.92
CA ASP A 125 -29.66 10.54 16.36
C ASP A 125 -28.69 10.04 17.44
N PHE A 126 -28.22 10.93 18.30
CA PHE A 126 -27.34 10.59 19.42
C PHE A 126 -27.97 9.56 20.36
N ARG A 127 -29.25 9.71 20.70
CA ARG A 127 -29.97 8.75 21.56
C ARG A 127 -30.12 7.38 20.90
N THR A 128 -30.34 7.36 19.58
CA THR A 128 -30.44 6.11 18.81
C THR A 128 -29.08 5.41 18.79
N LEU A 129 -28.03 6.14 18.44
CA LEU A 129 -26.66 5.65 18.40
C LEU A 129 -26.17 5.15 19.76
N GLN A 130 -26.51 5.84 20.86
CA GLN A 130 -26.09 5.46 22.20
C GLN A 130 -26.59 4.06 22.58
N ARG A 131 -27.83 3.70 22.22
CA ARG A 131 -28.36 2.34 22.46
C ARG A 131 -27.57 1.30 21.68
N VAL A 132 -27.20 1.61 20.44
CA VAL A 132 -26.42 0.71 19.59
C VAL A 132 -24.99 0.55 20.13
N SER A 133 -24.36 1.63 20.58
CA SER A 133 -23.01 1.56 21.16
C SER A 133 -22.91 0.72 22.43
N GLN A 134 -23.98 0.63 23.22
CA GLN A 134 -23.99 -0.22 24.42
C GLN A 134 -23.91 -1.72 24.07
N ALA A 135 -24.37 -2.10 22.88
CA ALA A 135 -24.29 -3.48 22.39
C ALA A 135 -22.94 -3.80 21.73
N ILE A 136 -22.10 -2.79 21.49
CA ILE A 136 -20.87 -2.91 20.72
C ILE A 136 -19.68 -2.71 21.64
N SER A 137 -18.78 -3.69 21.71
CA SER A 137 -17.53 -3.59 22.45
C SER A 137 -16.33 -3.54 21.50
N GLY A 138 -15.48 -2.53 21.66
CA GLY A 138 -14.23 -2.35 20.90
C GLY A 138 -14.35 -1.56 19.59
N ALA A 139 -13.23 -1.47 18.86
CA ALA A 139 -13.16 -0.81 17.55
C ALA A 139 -13.70 -1.73 16.44
N PRO A 140 -14.45 -1.21 15.44
CA PRO A 140 -14.93 -1.99 14.31
C PRO A 140 -13.84 -2.76 13.56
N VAL A 141 -14.19 -3.91 12.97
CA VAL A 141 -13.28 -4.75 12.17
C VAL A 141 -13.58 -4.56 10.69
N PHE A 142 -12.53 -4.34 9.90
CA PHE A 142 -12.60 -4.26 8.45
C PHE A 142 -11.75 -5.37 7.84
N GLU A 143 -12.08 -5.79 6.63
CA GLU A 143 -11.21 -6.63 5.81
C GLU A 143 -10.59 -5.74 4.75
N LEU A 144 -9.34 -5.31 4.97
CA LEU A 144 -8.59 -4.50 4.03
C LEU A 144 -7.53 -5.39 3.40
N HIS A 145 -7.52 -5.50 2.07
CA HIS A 145 -6.55 -6.32 1.33
C HIS A 145 -6.51 -7.77 1.83
N ASN A 146 -7.68 -8.36 2.10
CA ASN A 146 -7.85 -9.71 2.66
C ASN A 146 -7.21 -9.90 4.04
N GLN A 147 -7.03 -8.83 4.81
CA GLN A 147 -6.50 -8.87 6.17
C GLN A 147 -7.44 -8.15 7.15
N PRO A 148 -7.69 -8.72 8.34
CA PRO A 148 -8.48 -8.06 9.36
C PRO A 148 -7.72 -6.83 9.89
N TYR A 149 -8.35 -5.66 9.79
CA TYR A 149 -7.79 -4.39 10.21
C TYR A 149 -8.73 -3.67 11.19
N ARG A 150 -8.18 -3.08 12.25
CA ARG A 150 -8.92 -2.24 13.21
C ARG A 150 -8.27 -0.87 13.30
N PHE A 151 -9.07 0.19 13.17
CA PHE A 151 -8.62 1.56 13.36
C PHE A 151 -8.85 1.98 14.81
N THR A 152 -7.79 1.98 15.62
CA THR A 152 -7.84 2.44 17.02
C THR A 152 -7.63 3.94 17.07
N SER A 153 -8.46 4.66 17.84
CA SER A 153 -8.27 6.10 18.00
C SER A 153 -7.03 6.40 18.87
N GLN A 154 -6.35 7.51 18.61
CA GLN A 154 -5.23 7.95 19.47
C GLN A 154 -5.69 8.23 20.91
N GLN A 155 -6.95 8.60 21.11
CA GLN A 155 -7.51 8.81 22.46
C GLN A 155 -7.61 7.51 23.24
N GLU A 156 -8.10 6.44 22.62
CA GLU A 156 -8.13 5.11 23.25
C GLU A 156 -6.72 4.62 23.61
N ILE A 157 -5.72 4.86 22.75
CA ILE A 157 -4.33 4.53 23.05
C ILE A 157 -3.84 5.29 24.29
N LYS A 158 -4.18 6.58 24.42
CA LYS A 158 -3.82 7.39 25.60
C LYS A 158 -4.53 6.91 26.87
N ILE A 159 -5.81 6.55 26.79
CA ILE A 159 -6.57 6.02 27.93
C ILE A 159 -6.02 4.67 28.36
N ALA A 160 -5.76 3.76 27.42
CA ALA A 160 -5.19 2.45 27.70
C ALA A 160 -3.84 2.56 28.41
N ARG A 161 -2.94 3.43 27.93
CA ARG A 161 -1.65 3.70 28.59
C ARG A 161 -1.79 4.27 30.00
N LYS A 162 -2.86 5.02 30.28
CA LYS A 162 -3.10 5.58 31.62
C LYS A 162 -3.68 4.55 32.59
N LEU A 163 -4.37 3.54 32.08
CA LEU A 163 -5.00 2.48 32.88
C LEU A 163 -4.06 1.31 33.18
N GLU A 164 -3.00 1.14 32.40
CA GLU A 164 -1.92 0.21 32.74
C GLU A 164 -1.29 0.69 34.06
N PRO A 165 -1.47 -0.04 35.18
CA PRO A 165 -0.89 0.37 36.44
C PRO A 165 0.62 0.43 36.23
N GLU A 166 1.25 1.55 36.60
CA GLU A 166 2.70 1.58 36.78
C GLU A 166 3.01 0.56 37.87
N ILE A 167 3.25 -0.69 37.47
CA ILE A 167 3.78 -1.70 38.36
C ILE A 167 5.10 -1.07 38.81
N PRO A 168 5.24 -0.74 40.12
CA PRO A 168 6.48 -0.15 40.60
C PRO A 168 7.59 -1.07 40.13
N PHE A 169 8.54 -0.50 39.38
CA PHE A 169 9.69 -1.26 38.91
C PHE A 169 10.41 -1.75 40.17
N ILE A 170 10.13 -2.98 40.57
CA ILE A 170 10.89 -3.64 41.62
C ILE A 170 12.25 -3.84 40.95
N PRO A 171 13.30 -3.12 41.39
CA PRO A 171 14.61 -3.33 40.81
C PRO A 171 14.91 -4.82 40.91
N PRO A 172 15.36 -5.46 39.82
CA PRO A 172 15.68 -6.87 39.87
C PRO A 172 16.63 -7.10 41.05
N PRO A 173 16.40 -8.14 41.87
CA PRO A 173 17.25 -8.39 43.03
C PRO A 173 18.70 -8.43 42.56
N THR A 174 19.57 -7.71 43.27
CA THR A 174 21.01 -7.69 43.02
C THR A 174 21.48 -9.13 42.80
N PRO A 175 22.13 -9.44 41.66
CA PRO A 175 22.51 -10.82 41.34
C PRO A 175 23.36 -11.36 42.48
N VAL A 176 22.84 -12.37 43.17
CA VAL A 176 23.61 -13.13 44.15
C VAL A 176 24.81 -13.72 43.39
N PRO A 177 26.06 -13.59 43.89
CA PRO A 177 27.23 -14.14 43.23
C PRO A 177 26.99 -15.63 42.97
N THR A 178 26.86 -15.97 41.69
CA THR A 178 26.68 -17.34 41.25
C THR A 178 28.01 -18.05 41.44
N PRO A 179 28.08 -19.16 42.21
CA PRO A 179 29.31 -19.91 42.36
C PRO A 179 29.80 -20.39 40.99
N ALA A 180 31.11 -20.28 40.77
CA ALA A 180 31.75 -20.62 39.52
C ALA A 180 31.37 -22.05 39.07
N PRO A 181 30.94 -22.24 37.82
CA PRO A 181 30.54 -23.56 37.34
C PRO A 181 31.75 -24.50 37.29
N THR A 182 31.59 -25.66 37.92
CA THR A 182 32.49 -26.80 37.82
C THR A 182 32.59 -27.24 36.36
N PRO A 183 33.79 -27.45 35.79
CA PRO A 183 33.95 -27.86 34.40
C PRO A 183 33.32 -29.24 34.15
N ILE A 184 32.32 -29.27 33.27
CA ILE A 184 31.71 -30.50 32.76
C ILE A 184 32.55 -30.97 31.56
N PRO A 185 33.04 -32.22 31.53
CA PRO A 185 33.76 -32.74 30.37
C PRO A 185 32.83 -32.86 29.16
N LEU A 186 33.29 -32.26 28.05
CA LEU A 186 32.62 -32.20 26.76
C LEU A 186 32.67 -33.59 26.09
N ASN A 187 31.63 -34.40 26.22
CA ASN A 187 31.47 -35.59 25.38
C ASN A 187 30.86 -35.18 24.03
N ALA A 188 31.64 -35.41 22.98
CA ALA A 188 31.27 -35.21 21.60
C ALA A 188 30.25 -36.27 21.16
N SER A 189 29.01 -35.84 20.90
CA SER A 189 28.02 -36.64 20.19
C SER A 189 27.16 -35.75 19.29
N GLY A 190 27.25 -36.00 17.98
CA GLY A 190 26.19 -35.79 17.00
C GLY A 190 25.78 -34.34 16.70
N LEU A 191 26.51 -33.68 15.80
CA LEU A 191 25.95 -32.57 15.02
C LEU A 191 25.00 -33.16 13.97
N ASP A 192 23.70 -33.08 14.25
CA ASP A 192 22.68 -33.23 13.20
C ASP A 192 22.83 -32.06 12.22
N VAL A 193 23.14 -32.42 10.97
CA VAL A 193 23.22 -31.51 9.83
C VAL A 193 21.82 -30.93 9.57
N PRO A 194 21.64 -29.60 9.61
CA PRO A 194 20.38 -28.99 9.21
C PRO A 194 20.14 -29.28 7.73
N LYS A 195 19.09 -30.04 7.45
CA LYS A 195 18.63 -30.35 6.09
C LYS A 195 18.35 -29.04 5.36
N GLU A 196 19.10 -28.83 4.28
CA GLU A 196 19.00 -27.68 3.37
C GLU A 196 17.53 -27.49 2.92
N PRO A 197 16.94 -26.29 3.08
CA PRO A 197 15.55 -26.07 2.71
C PRO A 197 15.39 -26.24 1.20
N GLU A 198 14.48 -27.12 0.81
CA GLU A 198 14.12 -27.39 -0.58
C GLU A 198 13.75 -26.08 -1.29
N LYS A 199 14.35 -25.88 -2.48
CA LYS A 199 14.17 -24.67 -3.29
C LYS A 199 12.68 -24.48 -3.61
N PRO A 200 12.10 -23.28 -3.39
CA PRO A 200 10.73 -23.03 -3.79
C PRO A 200 10.61 -23.19 -5.30
N ILE A 201 9.71 -24.08 -5.72
CA ILE A 201 9.24 -24.19 -7.09
C ILE A 201 8.41 -22.94 -7.36
N TYR A 202 8.89 -22.07 -8.24
CA TYR A 202 8.15 -20.89 -8.67
C TYR A 202 7.19 -21.32 -9.79
N GLU A 203 5.92 -21.54 -9.43
CA GLU A 203 4.83 -21.63 -10.40
C GLU A 203 4.64 -20.26 -11.07
N ASP A 204 4.43 -20.27 -12.39
CA ASP A 204 4.11 -19.09 -13.18
C ASP A 204 2.84 -18.44 -12.64
N LEU A 205 3.02 -17.40 -11.83
CA LEU A 205 1.92 -16.61 -11.29
C LEU A 205 1.50 -15.59 -12.35
N ASP A 206 0.29 -15.79 -12.88
CA ASP A 206 -0.41 -14.82 -13.70
C ASP A 206 -0.39 -13.43 -13.06
N PHE A 207 -0.11 -12.42 -13.88
CA PHE A 207 0.10 -11.04 -13.47
C PHE A 207 -1.11 -10.46 -12.73
N ILE A 208 -0.95 -10.20 -11.42
CA ILE A 208 -1.87 -9.38 -10.63
C ILE A 208 -1.18 -8.03 -10.37
N PRO A 209 -1.78 -6.89 -10.77
CA PRO A 209 -1.19 -5.58 -10.51
C PRO A 209 -1.02 -5.36 -9.00
N GLN A 210 0.21 -5.05 -8.58
CA GLN A 210 0.58 -4.96 -7.16
C GLN A 210 0.21 -3.59 -6.56
N ASN A 211 -0.37 -3.60 -5.35
CA ASN A 211 -0.63 -2.38 -4.57
C ASN A 211 0.71 -1.74 -4.13
N LEU A 212 0.72 -0.42 -3.91
CA LEU A 212 1.90 0.37 -3.51
C LEU A 212 2.55 -0.14 -2.22
N ASP A 213 1.76 -0.61 -1.27
CA ASP A 213 2.26 -1.21 -0.02
C ASP A 213 2.97 -2.55 -0.25
N GLN A 214 2.50 -3.36 -1.20
CA GLN A 214 3.18 -4.61 -1.57
C GLN A 214 4.52 -4.31 -2.24
N GLN A 215 4.60 -3.25 -3.07
CA GLN A 215 5.86 -2.80 -3.64
C GLN A 215 6.82 -2.32 -2.56
N ALA A 216 6.34 -1.55 -1.58
CA ALA A 216 7.15 -1.07 -0.47
C ALA A 216 7.70 -2.23 0.39
N LEU A 217 6.88 -3.23 0.68
CA LEU A 217 7.29 -4.44 1.40
C LEU A 217 8.30 -5.27 0.60
N MET A 218 8.10 -5.40 -0.72
CA MET A 218 9.07 -6.07 -1.59
C MET A 218 10.41 -5.34 -1.62
N LEU A 219 10.39 -4.01 -1.74
CA LEU A 219 11.61 -3.19 -1.69
C LEU A 219 12.31 -3.34 -0.32
N ALA A 220 11.55 -3.29 0.77
CA ALA A 220 12.08 -3.49 2.12
C ALA A 220 12.68 -4.89 2.33
N ALA A 221 12.10 -5.91 1.71
CA ALA A 221 12.61 -7.28 1.72
C ALA A 221 13.77 -7.53 0.73
N GLY A 222 14.29 -6.48 0.08
CA GLY A 222 15.45 -6.56 -0.82
C GLY A 222 15.13 -7.10 -2.22
N TYR A 223 13.87 -7.02 -2.66
CA TYR A 223 13.51 -7.30 -4.04
C TYR A 223 13.75 -6.09 -4.95
N ALA A 224 13.96 -6.36 -6.25
CA ALA A 224 14.09 -5.31 -7.24
C ALA A 224 12.73 -4.61 -7.46
N LYS A 225 12.76 -3.33 -7.84
CA LYS A 225 11.56 -2.57 -8.19
C LYS A 225 10.94 -3.18 -9.45
N LYS A 226 9.62 -3.30 -9.49
CA LYS A 226 8.87 -3.75 -10.68
C LYS A 226 8.11 -2.59 -11.32
N ASP A 227 7.98 -2.62 -12.63
CA ASP A 227 7.04 -1.79 -13.38
C ASP A 227 5.62 -2.35 -13.16
N THR A 228 4.71 -1.49 -12.71
CA THR A 228 3.33 -1.87 -12.38
C THR A 228 2.47 -2.19 -13.59
N GLU A 229 2.86 -1.73 -14.77
CA GLU A 229 2.06 -1.92 -15.99
C GLU A 229 2.52 -3.15 -16.77
N THR A 230 3.84 -3.35 -16.88
CA THR A 230 4.43 -4.42 -17.70
C THR A 230 4.93 -5.62 -16.90
N GLY A 231 5.15 -5.45 -15.59
CA GLY A 231 5.79 -6.46 -14.75
C GLY A 231 7.31 -6.54 -14.90
N ASP A 232 7.91 -5.68 -15.72
CA ASP A 232 9.36 -5.60 -15.93
C ASP A 232 10.09 -5.28 -14.62
N ILE A 233 11.35 -5.71 -14.48
CA ILE A 233 12.19 -5.22 -13.39
C ILE A 233 12.84 -3.89 -13.80
N LEU A 234 12.75 -2.92 -12.89
CA LEU A 234 13.44 -1.63 -12.98
C LEU A 234 14.64 -1.66 -12.03
N HIS A 235 15.82 -1.80 -12.60
CA HIS A 235 17.08 -1.75 -11.88
C HIS A 235 17.65 -0.33 -11.92
N THR A 236 17.91 0.27 -10.76
CA THR A 236 18.60 1.57 -10.68
C THR A 236 20.08 1.31 -10.44
N VAL A 237 20.92 1.83 -11.34
CA VAL A 237 22.37 1.69 -11.29
C VAL A 237 22.90 2.40 -10.06
N GLU A 238 23.65 1.70 -9.20
CA GLU A 238 24.18 2.29 -7.95
C GLU A 238 25.68 2.60 -8.07
N LEU A 239 26.42 1.80 -8.82
CA LEU A 239 27.86 1.99 -9.05
C LEU A 239 28.15 2.24 -10.54
N SER A 240 29.14 3.09 -10.83
CA SER A 240 29.60 3.35 -12.21
C SER A 240 30.34 2.17 -12.85
N SER A 241 30.68 1.14 -12.06
CA SER A 241 31.27 -0.10 -12.53
C SER A 241 30.23 -1.13 -12.98
N GLU A 242 28.94 -0.86 -12.79
CA GLU A 242 27.88 -1.76 -13.24
C GLU A 242 27.78 -1.73 -14.76
N THR A 243 27.74 -2.92 -15.36
CA THR A 243 27.53 -3.06 -16.79
C THR A 243 26.15 -3.66 -17.04
N ILE A 244 25.53 -3.28 -18.16
CA ILE A 244 24.23 -3.83 -18.57
C ILE A 244 24.29 -5.37 -18.72
N THR A 245 25.47 -5.91 -19.05
CA THR A 245 25.73 -7.35 -19.17
C THR A 245 25.67 -8.04 -17.82
N ALA A 246 26.27 -7.46 -16.78
CA ALA A 246 26.16 -8.00 -15.42
C ALA A 246 24.73 -7.92 -14.87
N ILE A 247 24.04 -6.79 -15.10
CA ILE A 247 22.62 -6.63 -14.74
C ILE A 247 21.77 -7.70 -15.43
N THR A 248 21.99 -7.91 -16.74
CA THR A 248 21.27 -8.92 -17.53
C THR A 248 21.53 -10.33 -17.02
N ALA A 249 22.80 -10.70 -16.81
CA ALA A 249 23.18 -12.01 -16.30
C ALA A 249 22.58 -12.26 -14.90
N TRP A 250 22.52 -11.23 -14.05
CA TRP A 250 21.93 -11.37 -12.71
C TRP A 250 20.42 -11.67 -12.77
N TYR A 251 19.65 -10.85 -13.48
CA TYR A 251 18.19 -10.94 -13.45
C TYR A 251 17.65 -12.07 -14.34
N THR A 252 18.29 -12.33 -15.48
CA THR A 252 17.83 -13.34 -16.45
C THR A 252 18.54 -14.69 -16.29
N GLY A 253 19.66 -14.73 -15.55
CA GLY A 253 20.49 -15.91 -15.40
C GLY A 253 21.45 -16.17 -16.56
N ASP A 254 21.37 -15.41 -17.65
CA ASP A 254 22.21 -15.59 -18.84
C ASP A 254 22.54 -14.24 -19.51
N ALA A 255 23.83 -14.00 -19.77
CA ALA A 255 24.31 -12.81 -20.47
C ALA A 255 23.88 -12.77 -21.96
N GLN A 256 23.52 -13.91 -22.56
CA GLN A 256 23.07 -13.97 -23.96
C GLN A 256 21.76 -13.21 -24.21
N ASN A 257 20.97 -12.98 -23.16
CA ASN A 257 19.74 -12.17 -23.22
C ASN A 257 20.00 -10.66 -23.38
N LEU A 258 21.27 -10.24 -23.47
CA LEU A 258 21.67 -8.83 -23.55
C LEU A 258 21.02 -8.08 -24.71
N ALA A 259 20.88 -8.72 -25.88
CA ALA A 259 20.29 -8.08 -27.05
C ALA A 259 18.84 -7.65 -26.82
N GLU A 260 18.06 -8.44 -26.10
CA GLU A 260 16.66 -8.13 -25.77
C GLU A 260 16.57 -7.02 -24.72
N VAL A 261 17.47 -7.03 -23.72
CA VAL A 261 17.55 -5.97 -22.70
C VAL A 261 18.00 -4.64 -23.34
N LEU A 262 18.98 -4.65 -24.23
CA LEU A 262 19.40 -3.47 -25.00
C LEU A 262 18.24 -2.89 -25.81
N LYS A 263 17.49 -3.77 -26.51
CA LYS A 263 16.31 -3.38 -27.28
C LYS A 263 15.23 -2.75 -26.40
N ALA A 264 14.96 -3.29 -25.22
CA ALA A 264 13.99 -2.75 -24.27
C ALA A 264 14.37 -1.36 -23.74
N ASN A 265 15.67 -1.08 -23.62
CA ASN A 265 16.21 0.21 -23.16
C ASN A 265 16.56 1.19 -24.29
N LYS A 266 16.30 0.81 -25.55
CA LYS A 266 16.65 1.61 -26.74
C LYS A 266 18.16 1.92 -26.84
N LEU A 267 18.99 0.99 -26.39
CA LEU A 267 20.44 1.08 -26.45
C LEU A 267 20.96 0.25 -27.64
N MET A 268 21.96 0.78 -28.34
CA MET A 268 22.53 0.13 -29.54
C MET A 268 23.71 -0.80 -29.21
N HIS A 269 24.44 -0.52 -28.13
CA HIS A 269 25.60 -1.29 -27.66
C HIS A 269 25.76 -1.08 -26.14
N GLU A 270 26.68 -1.83 -25.53
CA GLU A 270 27.10 -1.63 -24.14
C GLU A 270 27.64 -0.21 -23.96
N THR A 271 26.77 0.67 -23.48
CA THR A 271 27.11 2.05 -23.12
C THR A 271 27.47 2.05 -21.63
N PRO A 272 28.51 2.77 -21.20
CA PRO A 272 28.79 2.94 -19.78
C PRO A 272 27.57 3.56 -19.09
N LEU A 273 27.12 2.91 -18.01
CA LEU A 273 25.95 3.34 -17.26
C LEU A 273 26.34 4.35 -16.20
N ASN A 274 25.52 5.38 -16.04
CA ASN A 274 25.73 6.37 -14.97
C ASN A 274 24.96 5.97 -13.70
N PRO A 275 25.52 6.19 -12.50
CA PRO A 275 24.76 6.02 -11.26
C PRO A 275 23.46 6.81 -11.27
N GLY A 276 22.36 6.16 -10.91
CA GLY A 276 20.99 6.70 -10.96
C GLY A 276 20.22 6.39 -12.25
N GLU A 277 20.89 5.91 -13.30
CA GLU A 277 20.23 5.45 -14.52
C GLU A 277 19.36 4.22 -14.25
N VAL A 278 18.23 4.10 -14.96
CA VAL A 278 17.29 2.99 -14.76
C VAL A 278 17.34 2.05 -15.95
N VAL A 279 17.75 0.82 -15.71
CA VAL A 279 17.78 -0.27 -16.69
C VAL A 279 16.53 -1.13 -16.52
N ARG A 280 15.76 -1.27 -17.59
CA ARG A 280 14.55 -2.11 -17.66
C ARG A 280 14.91 -3.51 -18.13
N VAL A 281 14.55 -4.54 -17.36
CA VAL A 281 14.69 -5.95 -17.73
C VAL A 281 13.29 -6.53 -18.02
N PRO A 282 13.02 -6.96 -19.27
CA PRO A 282 11.71 -7.48 -19.68
C PRO A 282 11.24 -8.66 -18.82
N TYR A 283 9.97 -8.65 -18.41
CA TYR A 283 9.38 -9.70 -17.57
C TYR A 283 9.57 -11.12 -18.11
N THR A 284 9.48 -11.29 -19.43
CA THR A 284 9.62 -12.58 -20.12
C THR A 284 10.97 -13.26 -19.91
N LEU A 285 12.01 -12.51 -19.52
CA LEU A 285 13.37 -13.01 -19.36
C LEU A 285 13.77 -13.21 -17.90
N ILE A 286 12.94 -12.78 -16.95
CA ILE A 286 13.33 -12.74 -15.53
C ILE A 286 13.37 -14.15 -14.95
N LYS A 287 14.51 -14.48 -14.34
CA LYS A 287 14.68 -15.68 -13.50
C LYS A 287 14.90 -15.33 -12.02
N ARG A 288 15.36 -14.12 -11.71
CA ARG A 288 15.58 -13.64 -10.34
C ARG A 288 14.83 -12.34 -10.09
N VAL A 289 14.11 -12.28 -8.97
CA VAL A 289 13.36 -11.07 -8.56
C VAL A 289 14.09 -10.29 -7.46
N LYS A 290 15.06 -10.91 -6.79
CA LYS A 290 15.86 -10.24 -5.75
C LYS A 290 16.71 -9.13 -6.35
N LYS A 291 16.85 -8.03 -5.61
CA LYS A 291 17.73 -6.91 -5.98
C LYS A 291 19.15 -7.45 -6.15
N MET A 292 19.84 -6.99 -7.19
CA MET A 292 21.25 -7.31 -7.40
C MET A 292 22.08 -6.79 -6.22
N PRO A 293 22.87 -7.63 -5.53
CA PRO A 293 23.69 -7.18 -4.43
C PRO A 293 24.89 -6.39 -4.94
N LEU A 294 25.25 -5.31 -4.24
CA LEU A 294 26.40 -4.46 -4.60
C LEU A 294 27.73 -5.24 -4.66
N ASP A 295 27.85 -6.29 -3.84
CA ASP A 295 29.07 -7.10 -3.78
C ASP A 295 29.22 -8.07 -4.97
N ALA A 296 28.18 -8.24 -5.80
CA ALA A 296 28.28 -9.06 -7.02
C ALA A 296 29.39 -8.58 -7.97
N PHE A 297 29.74 -7.29 -7.90
CA PHE A 297 30.78 -6.66 -8.72
C PHE A 297 32.18 -6.74 -8.10
N LYS A 298 32.31 -7.14 -6.84
CA LYS A 298 33.63 -7.22 -6.17
C LYS A 298 34.41 -8.47 -6.58
N LYS A 299 33.72 -9.55 -6.97
CA LYS A 299 34.35 -10.84 -7.22
C LYS A 299 35.25 -10.83 -8.46
N ASP A 300 34.87 -10.10 -9.51
CA ASP A 300 35.66 -10.04 -10.75
C ASP A 300 36.87 -9.10 -10.64
N ARG A 301 36.95 -8.27 -9.60
CA ARG A 301 38.09 -7.37 -9.38
C ARG A 301 39.25 -8.05 -8.64
N ALA A 302 39.00 -9.14 -7.92
CA ALA A 302 40.02 -9.87 -7.17
C ALA A 302 40.94 -10.72 -8.06
N ASP A 303 40.51 -11.03 -9.30
CA ASP A 303 41.27 -11.83 -10.26
C ASP A 303 41.98 -10.98 -11.34
N ILE A 304 41.87 -9.64 -11.29
CA ILE A 304 42.65 -8.75 -12.15
C ILE A 304 43.96 -8.44 -11.41
N PRO A 305 45.12 -8.97 -11.85
CA PRO A 305 46.39 -8.69 -11.20
C PRO A 305 46.65 -7.18 -11.22
N GLU A 306 47.05 -6.66 -10.06
CA GLU A 306 47.30 -5.24 -9.79
C GLU A 306 48.34 -4.60 -10.74
N SER A 307 49.03 -5.42 -11.54
CA SER A 307 49.97 -5.02 -12.60
C SER A 307 49.34 -4.36 -13.84
N GLN A 308 48.01 -4.30 -13.95
CA GLN A 308 47.33 -3.67 -15.11
C GLN A 308 46.77 -2.27 -14.83
N PHE A 309 46.88 -1.74 -13.61
CA PHE A 309 46.51 -0.34 -13.37
C PHE A 309 47.67 0.58 -13.77
N PRO A 310 47.47 1.54 -14.69
CA PRO A 310 48.50 2.50 -15.06
C PRO A 310 48.87 3.34 -13.83
N GLN A 311 50.10 3.21 -13.35
CA GLN A 311 50.63 4.09 -12.32
C GLN A 311 50.90 5.47 -12.94
N GLY A 312 50.05 6.44 -12.61
CA GLY A 312 50.17 7.84 -12.97
C GLY A 312 48.78 8.47 -12.96
N ILE A 313 48.49 9.50 -12.17
CA ILE A 313 49.16 10.80 -12.19
C ILE A 313 49.18 11.34 -10.75
N SER A 314 50.38 11.60 -10.21
CA SER A 314 50.55 12.62 -9.18
C SER A 314 50.56 13.98 -9.87
N GLN A 315 49.59 14.83 -9.54
CA GLN A 315 49.72 16.28 -9.50
C GLN A 315 49.00 16.79 -8.25
#